data_AF-A0A8S0W4K2-F1
#
_entry.id   AF-A0A8S0W4K2-F1
#
_cell.length_a   1.000
_cell.length_b   1.000
_cell.length_c   1.000
_cell.angle_alpha   90.00
_cell.angle_beta   90.00
_cell.angle_gamma   90.00
#
_symmetry.space_group_name_H-M   'P 1'
#
loop_
_entity.id
_entity.type
_entity.pdbx_description
1 polymer ?
#
loop_
_entity_poly.entity_id
_entity_poly.type
_entity_poly.pdbx_seq_one_letter_code
_entity_poly.pdbx_strand_id
1 'polypeptide(L)'
;MNPHPYTHPEIEFRQAELVKTGPFIDSDGSTSGKTLVDLLEVYPDRTEWKPKLDHSELVELVKVDDVGKSSKPPPLRIFFFDNLFFLSEHPYNEISSTGYWMRQLWGVSPIFMAVATRRHGGIRGSGCFVRRDKDGKRSSLDGVYHFSSGKDPATTIWFSHSLVEGQGSTYIIHKFPEETKKALLACIDTCLLRPLAVDMFLAERVKHSRIHWTVGFPWAKPHLFPGLSTKRKLASARKLRVK
;
A
#
# COMPACT_ATOMS: atom_id res chain seq x y z
N MET A 1 28.11 -3.93 21.40
CA MET A 1 26.79 -4.61 21.48
C MET A 1 25.84 -3.85 20.60
N ASN A 2 25.32 -4.47 19.53
CA ASN A 2 24.31 -3.81 18.70
C ASN A 2 22.99 -3.76 19.49
N PRO A 3 22.32 -2.60 19.57
CA PRO A 3 21.03 -2.52 20.24
C PRO A 3 20.03 -3.41 19.49
N HIS A 4 19.46 -4.40 20.18
CA HIS A 4 18.34 -5.14 19.63
C HIS A 4 17.19 -4.17 19.41
N PRO A 5 16.61 -4.09 18.19
CA PRO A 5 15.41 -3.30 17.98
C PRO A 5 14.31 -3.90 18.85
N TYR A 6 13.71 -3.09 19.73
CA TYR A 6 12.59 -3.52 20.56
C TYR A 6 11.47 -4.05 19.66
N THR A 7 11.28 -5.37 19.66
CA THR A 7 10.16 -6.04 19.01
C THR A 7 9.02 -6.17 20.00
N HIS A 8 7.79 -5.85 19.56
CA HIS A 8 6.60 -6.01 20.39
C HIS A 8 6.27 -7.52 20.51
N PRO A 9 5.90 -8.05 21.69
CA PRO A 9 5.64 -9.49 21.87
C PRO A 9 4.61 -10.07 20.90
N GLU A 10 3.62 -9.26 20.49
CA GLU A 10 2.63 -9.65 19.49
C GLU A 10 3.22 -9.83 18.08
N ILE A 11 4.26 -9.06 17.73
CA ILE A 11 4.98 -9.20 16.46
C ILE A 11 5.80 -10.51 16.48
N GLU A 12 6.46 -10.80 17.59
CA GLU A 12 7.23 -12.04 17.78
C GLU A 12 6.34 -13.28 17.73
N PHE A 13 5.18 -13.25 18.40
CA PHE A 13 4.21 -14.34 18.38
C PHE A 13 3.69 -14.62 16.97
N ARG A 14 3.39 -13.56 16.19
CA ARG A 14 2.94 -13.69 14.79
C ARG A 14 4.05 -14.16 13.85
N GLN A 15 5.30 -13.79 14.10
CA GLN A 15 6.45 -14.31 13.36
C GLN A 15 6.66 -15.81 13.63
N ALA A 16 6.49 -16.27 14.87
CA ALA A 16 6.60 -17.68 15.21
C ALA A 16 5.52 -18.53 14.51
N GLU A 17 4.32 -18.00 14.27
CA GLU A 17 3.29 -18.70 13.48
C GLU A 17 3.65 -18.83 12.00
N LEU A 18 4.29 -17.82 11.41
CA LEU A 18 4.70 -17.86 10.00
C LEU A 18 5.73 -18.96 9.72
N VAL A 19 6.62 -19.25 10.67
CA VAL A 19 7.61 -20.32 10.55
C VAL A 19 6.94 -21.70 10.50
N LYS A 20 5.77 -21.86 11.13
CA LYS A 20 5.06 -23.15 11.18
C LYS A 20 4.35 -23.51 9.86
N THR A 21 4.09 -22.55 8.99
CA THR A 21 3.28 -22.79 7.78
C THR A 21 4.04 -23.38 6.58
N GLY A 22 5.35 -23.60 6.69
CA GLY A 22 6.17 -24.23 5.64
C GLY A 22 6.36 -23.36 4.37
N PRO A 23 7.24 -23.76 3.44
CA PRO A 23 7.44 -23.07 2.17
C PRO A 23 6.19 -23.17 1.29
N PHE A 24 5.91 -22.08 0.58
CA PHE A 24 4.77 -21.96 -0.31
C PHE A 24 5.05 -22.74 -1.61
N ILE A 25 4.19 -23.70 -1.92
CA ILE A 25 4.15 -24.40 -3.22
C ILE A 25 2.92 -23.88 -3.95
N ASP A 26 3.06 -23.26 -5.14
CA ASP A 26 1.89 -22.81 -5.91
C ASP A 26 0.91 -23.95 -6.22
N SER A 27 -0.34 -23.62 -6.53
CA SER A 27 -1.34 -24.63 -6.93
C SER A 27 -0.93 -25.40 -8.20
N ASP A 28 0.04 -24.88 -8.95
CA ASP A 28 0.67 -25.55 -10.09
C ASP A 28 1.91 -26.40 -9.70
N GLY A 29 2.27 -26.45 -8.42
CA GLY A 29 3.46 -27.16 -7.93
C GLY A 29 4.78 -26.41 -8.12
N SER A 30 4.77 -25.19 -8.69
CA SER A 30 5.98 -24.39 -8.86
C SER A 30 6.34 -23.67 -7.57
N THR A 31 7.55 -23.89 -7.08
CA THR A 31 8.16 -23.10 -5.99
C THR A 31 9.02 -21.96 -6.54
N SER A 32 9.19 -21.87 -7.87
CA SER A 32 10.12 -20.97 -8.56
C SER A 32 9.51 -19.63 -8.99
N GLY A 33 8.53 -19.11 -8.24
CA GLY A 33 7.89 -17.85 -8.58
C GLY A 33 8.85 -16.67 -8.49
N LYS A 34 9.30 -16.12 -9.63
CA LYS A 34 9.90 -14.79 -9.65
C LYS A 34 8.87 -13.78 -9.13
N THR A 35 9.23 -13.03 -8.09
CA THR A 35 8.43 -11.87 -7.67
C THR A 35 8.65 -10.77 -8.70
N LEU A 36 7.61 -10.46 -9.47
CA LEU A 36 7.57 -9.31 -10.36
C LEU A 36 6.73 -8.21 -9.72
N VAL A 37 7.18 -6.98 -9.92
CA VAL A 37 6.57 -5.78 -9.34
C VAL A 37 6.32 -4.78 -10.44
N ASP A 38 5.11 -4.25 -10.52
CA ASP A 38 4.93 -3.03 -11.28
C ASP A 38 5.01 -1.82 -10.36
N LEU A 39 5.78 -0.82 -10.77
CA LEU A 39 5.93 0.43 -10.03
C LEU A 39 5.30 1.58 -10.80
N LEU A 40 4.44 2.31 -10.13
CA LEU A 40 3.89 3.58 -10.59
C LEU A 40 4.43 4.71 -9.71
N GLU A 41 5.08 5.68 -10.32
CA GLU A 41 5.55 6.88 -9.66
C GLU A 41 4.76 8.08 -10.16
N VAL A 42 4.15 8.80 -9.22
CA VAL A 42 3.34 9.98 -9.49
C VAL A 42 4.08 11.20 -8.95
N TYR A 43 4.61 12.00 -9.87
CA TYR A 43 5.20 13.29 -9.58
C TYR A 43 4.13 14.40 -9.74
N PRO A 44 4.38 15.61 -9.24
CA PRO A 44 3.44 16.73 -9.45
C PRO A 44 3.22 17.10 -10.91
N ASP A 45 4.21 16.85 -11.76
CA ASP A 45 4.26 17.26 -13.17
C ASP A 45 4.14 16.10 -14.17
N ARG A 46 4.36 14.86 -13.72
CA ARG A 46 4.36 13.68 -14.60
C ARG A 46 4.09 12.38 -13.87
N THR A 47 3.83 11.33 -14.64
CA THR A 47 3.66 9.96 -14.16
C THR A 47 4.65 9.05 -14.87
N GLU A 48 5.24 8.11 -14.13
CA GLU A 48 6.17 7.11 -14.66
C GLU A 48 5.68 5.70 -14.33
N TRP A 49 5.54 4.85 -15.35
CA TRP A 49 5.12 3.46 -15.23
C TRP A 49 6.28 2.53 -15.55
N LYS A 50 6.61 1.64 -14.60
CA LYS A 50 7.74 0.72 -14.66
C LYS A 50 7.22 -0.71 -14.43
N PRO A 51 6.78 -1.42 -15.49
CA PRO A 51 6.16 -2.72 -15.33
C PRO A 51 7.19 -3.84 -15.15
N LYS A 52 6.78 -4.91 -14.45
CA LYS A 52 7.44 -6.21 -14.33
C LYS A 52 8.89 -6.13 -13.87
N LEU A 53 9.18 -5.22 -12.95
CA LEU A 53 10.47 -5.12 -12.29
C LEU A 53 10.74 -6.37 -11.50
N ASP A 54 11.91 -6.97 -11.69
CA ASP A 54 12.38 -8.02 -10.81
C ASP A 54 13.09 -7.45 -9.56
N HIS A 55 13.54 -8.34 -8.68
CA HIS A 55 14.19 -7.94 -7.44
C HIS A 55 15.43 -7.06 -7.67
N SER A 56 16.26 -7.42 -8.66
CA SER A 56 17.51 -6.72 -8.93
C SER A 56 17.24 -5.30 -9.44
N GLU A 57 16.33 -5.17 -10.40
CA GLU A 57 15.92 -3.88 -10.96
C GLU A 57 15.30 -2.97 -9.89
N LEU A 58 14.48 -3.54 -9.01
CA LEU A 58 13.88 -2.82 -7.90
C LEU A 58 14.93 -2.27 -6.93
N VAL A 59 15.94 -3.07 -6.59
CA VAL A 59 17.03 -2.67 -5.70
C VAL A 59 17.86 -1.55 -6.33
N GLU A 60 18.15 -1.63 -7.63
CA GLU A 60 18.87 -0.58 -8.34
C GLU A 60 18.11 0.75 -8.35
N LEU A 61 16.79 0.72 -8.60
CA LEU A 61 15.95 1.91 -8.57
C LEU A 61 16.02 2.63 -7.21
N VAL A 62 15.91 1.89 -6.10
CA VAL A 62 15.94 2.54 -4.78
C VAL A 62 17.32 3.07 -4.40
N LYS A 63 18.39 2.39 -4.81
CA LYS A 63 19.77 2.86 -4.57
C LYS A 63 20.05 4.19 -5.26
N VAL A 64 19.50 4.41 -6.46
CA VAL A 64 19.68 5.67 -7.20
C VAL A 64 19.00 6.84 -6.47
N ASP A 65 17.84 6.60 -5.84
CA ASP A 65 17.08 7.62 -5.12
C ASP A 65 17.76 8.08 -3.81
N ASP A 66 18.47 7.20 -3.11
CA ASP A 66 19.15 7.54 -1.85
C ASP A 66 20.41 8.42 -2.04
N VAL A 67 20.98 8.45 -3.25
CA VAL A 67 22.27 9.09 -3.50
C VAL A 67 22.13 10.58 -3.88
N GLY A 68 20.92 11.06 -4.19
CA GLY A 68 20.71 12.42 -4.67
C GLY A 68 19.77 13.24 -3.78
N LYS A 69 20.29 14.29 -3.14
CA LYS A 69 19.50 15.46 -2.69
C LYS A 69 18.91 16.18 -3.92
N SER A 70 18.02 15.52 -4.63
CA SER A 70 17.27 16.12 -5.72
C SER A 70 16.39 17.20 -5.10
N SER A 71 16.43 18.41 -5.64
CA SER A 71 15.53 19.50 -5.25
C SER A 71 14.08 19.25 -5.68
N LYS A 72 13.81 18.17 -6.42
CA LYS A 72 12.48 17.81 -6.88
C LYS A 72 11.68 17.18 -5.74
N PRO A 73 10.36 17.47 -5.67
CA PRO A 73 9.48 16.82 -4.71
C PRO A 73 9.49 15.30 -4.93
N PRO A 74 9.44 14.50 -3.85
CA PRO A 74 9.42 13.04 -3.95
C PRO A 74 8.11 12.57 -4.59
N PRO A 75 8.14 11.49 -5.39
CA PRO A 75 6.93 10.94 -5.97
C PRO A 75 6.09 10.20 -4.91
N LEU A 76 4.79 10.08 -5.19
CA LEU A 76 3.97 9.01 -4.64
C LEU A 76 4.33 7.71 -5.37
N ARG A 77 4.78 6.69 -4.63
CA ARG A 77 5.12 5.38 -5.19
C ARG A 77 4.03 4.37 -4.89
N ILE A 78 3.59 3.65 -5.92
CA ILE A 78 2.60 2.58 -5.79
C ILE A 78 3.19 1.31 -6.40
N PHE A 79 3.45 0.33 -5.56
CA PHE A 79 3.95 -0.98 -5.95
C PHE A 79 2.79 -1.96 -6.06
N PHE A 80 2.64 -2.57 -7.24
CA PHE A 80 1.67 -3.63 -7.49
C PHE A 80 2.40 -4.96 -7.50
N PHE A 81 1.99 -5.85 -6.61
CA PHE A 81 2.52 -7.21 -6.53
C PHE A 81 1.42 -8.20 -6.85
N ASP A 82 1.64 -9.01 -7.89
CA ASP A 82 0.76 -10.12 -8.21
C ASP A 82 0.95 -11.25 -7.19
N ASN A 83 2.21 -11.60 -6.95
CA ASN A 83 2.61 -12.64 -5.99
C ASN A 83 3.80 -12.15 -5.17
N LEU A 84 3.62 -12.06 -3.85
CA LEU A 84 4.71 -11.78 -2.90
C LEU A 84 5.33 -13.08 -2.39
N PHE A 85 6.48 -13.45 -2.94
CA PHE A 85 7.28 -14.55 -2.43
C PHE A 85 8.32 -14.00 -1.43
N PHE A 86 8.07 -14.20 -0.13
CA PHE A 86 8.99 -13.74 0.93
C PHE A 86 9.95 -14.81 1.42
N LEU A 87 9.71 -16.07 1.08
CA LEU A 87 10.56 -17.17 1.47
C LEU A 87 11.49 -17.49 0.29
N SER A 88 12.78 -17.22 0.46
CA SER A 88 13.76 -17.90 -0.38
C SER A 88 13.71 -19.39 -0.04
N GLU A 89 13.67 -20.25 -1.05
CA GLU A 89 13.80 -21.71 -0.88
C GLU A 89 15.05 -22.09 -0.05
N HIS A 90 16.01 -21.18 0.05
CA HIS A 90 17.19 -21.27 0.88
C HIS A 90 17.06 -20.34 2.10
N PRO A 91 16.84 -20.86 3.33
CA PRO A 91 16.71 -20.06 4.55
C PRO A 91 17.98 -19.25 4.89
N TYR A 92 19.10 -19.53 4.23
CA TYR A 92 20.38 -18.86 4.44
C TYR A 92 20.57 -17.57 3.64
N ASN A 93 19.65 -17.22 2.71
CA ASN A 93 19.79 -16.05 1.85
C ASN A 93 18.67 -15.02 2.02
N GLU A 94 18.10 -14.91 3.22
CA GLU A 94 17.00 -14.00 3.56
C GLU A 94 17.31 -12.54 3.18
N ILE A 95 18.59 -12.13 3.25
CA ILE A 95 19.10 -10.79 2.91
C ILE A 95 18.79 -10.41 1.44
N SER A 96 18.64 -11.41 0.56
CA SER A 96 18.34 -11.21 -0.87
C SER A 96 16.85 -11.30 -1.21
N SER A 97 15.97 -11.50 -0.22
CA SER A 97 14.55 -11.57 -0.49
C SER A 97 13.95 -10.16 -0.66
N THR A 98 13.00 -10.02 -1.59
CA THR A 98 12.21 -8.78 -1.74
C THR A 98 11.55 -8.39 -0.42
N GLY A 99 11.11 -9.38 0.37
CA GLY A 99 10.49 -9.10 1.66
C GLY A 99 11.42 -8.52 2.71
N TYR A 100 12.66 -9.00 2.77
CA TYR A 100 13.69 -8.40 3.63
C TYR A 100 13.95 -6.95 3.21
N TRP A 101 14.12 -6.69 1.92
CA TRP A 101 14.34 -5.34 1.40
C TRP A 101 13.18 -4.38 1.70
N MET A 102 11.94 -4.82 1.52
CA MET A 102 10.74 -4.05 1.87
C MET A 102 10.73 -3.65 3.35
N ARG A 103 11.14 -4.56 4.24
CA ARG A 103 11.22 -4.27 5.68
C ARG A 103 12.35 -3.29 6.00
N GLN A 104 13.53 -3.49 5.43
CA GLN A 104 14.70 -2.67 5.75
C GLN A 104 14.63 -1.27 5.14
N LEU A 105 14.29 -1.18 3.86
CA LEU A 105 14.29 0.10 3.14
C LEU A 105 13.03 0.91 3.38
N TRP A 106 11.86 0.28 3.29
CA TRP A 106 10.58 0.99 3.33
C TRP A 106 9.89 0.87 4.69
N GLY A 107 10.49 0.15 5.64
CA GLY A 107 9.92 -0.02 6.97
C GLY A 107 8.59 -0.79 6.96
N VAL A 108 8.34 -1.61 5.93
CA VAL A 108 7.09 -2.37 5.79
C VAL A 108 6.89 -3.23 7.03
N SER A 109 5.69 -3.14 7.61
CA SER A 109 5.39 -3.83 8.85
C SER A 109 5.43 -5.35 8.66
N PRO A 110 6.06 -6.11 9.57
CA PRO A 110 5.97 -7.58 9.57
C PRO A 110 4.53 -8.09 9.56
N ILE A 111 3.58 -7.33 10.12
CA ILE A 111 2.16 -7.67 10.10
C ILE A 111 1.65 -7.69 8.66
N PHE A 112 1.97 -6.70 7.84
CA PHE A 112 1.58 -6.71 6.43
C PHE A 112 2.16 -7.92 5.71
N MET A 113 3.44 -8.23 5.93
CA MET A 113 4.11 -9.38 5.32
C MET A 113 3.42 -10.69 5.68
N ALA A 114 3.02 -10.82 6.95
CA ALA A 114 2.30 -11.97 7.46
C ALA A 114 0.93 -12.12 6.80
N VAL A 115 0.19 -11.02 6.61
CA VAL A 115 -1.14 -11.11 6.01
C VAL A 115 -1.07 -11.29 4.49
N ALA A 116 -0.13 -10.61 3.83
CA ALA A 116 0.06 -10.71 2.39
C ALA A 116 0.40 -12.15 1.95
N THR A 117 1.12 -12.92 2.76
CA THR A 117 1.49 -14.31 2.44
C THR A 117 0.46 -15.37 2.83
N ARG A 118 -0.54 -15.05 3.65
CA ARG A 118 -1.54 -16.04 4.08
C ARG A 118 -2.52 -16.34 2.94
N ARG A 119 -2.64 -17.62 2.56
CA ARG A 119 -3.59 -18.10 1.53
C ARG A 119 -5.05 -18.04 1.95
N HIS A 120 -5.35 -18.33 3.21
CA HIS A 120 -6.73 -18.55 3.66
C HIS A 120 -6.99 -17.93 5.05
N GLY A 121 -7.96 -17.02 5.13
CA GLY A 121 -8.73 -16.73 6.34
C GLY A 121 -8.04 -16.02 7.53
N GLY A 122 -6.77 -15.66 7.46
CA GLY A 122 -6.03 -15.22 8.66
C GLY A 122 -5.79 -13.72 8.73
N ILE A 123 -6.59 -13.02 9.53
CA ILE A 123 -6.56 -11.58 9.89
C ILE A 123 -7.36 -10.70 8.91
N ARG A 124 -8.63 -10.48 9.27
CA ARG A 124 -9.44 -9.38 8.74
C ARG A 124 -9.32 -8.20 9.70
N GLY A 125 -8.81 -7.08 9.24
CA GLY A 125 -8.71 -5.88 10.04
C GLY A 125 -7.99 -4.77 9.28
N SER A 126 -8.34 -3.52 9.58
CA SER A 126 -7.54 -2.38 9.16
C SER A 126 -6.78 -1.86 10.37
N GLY A 127 -5.50 -1.61 10.21
CA GLY A 127 -4.63 -1.05 11.23
C GLY A 127 -3.99 0.22 10.70
N CYS A 128 -3.84 1.21 11.57
CA CYS A 128 -3.11 2.43 11.28
C CYS A 128 -2.29 2.79 12.51
N PHE A 129 -1.03 3.16 12.31
CA PHE A 129 -0.09 3.45 13.37
C PHE A 129 0.78 4.65 12.99
N VAL A 130 1.12 5.45 14.00
CA VAL A 130 1.98 6.62 13.84
C VAL A 130 3.39 6.22 14.22
N ARG A 131 4.32 6.32 13.27
CA ARG A 131 5.74 6.16 13.53
C ARG A 131 6.30 7.43 14.15
N ARG A 132 7.21 7.27 15.10
CA ARG A 132 7.95 8.36 15.72
C ARG A 132 9.44 8.17 15.48
N ASP A 133 10.15 9.28 15.33
CA ASP A 133 11.61 9.30 15.27
C ASP A 133 12.23 9.15 16.67
N LYS A 134 13.56 9.23 16.73
CA LYS A 134 14.35 9.09 17.96
C LYS A 134 14.02 10.18 19.00
N ASP A 135 13.52 11.32 18.56
CA ASP A 135 13.13 12.46 19.40
C ASP A 135 11.65 12.37 19.81
N GLY A 136 10.95 11.29 19.43
CA GLY A 136 9.53 11.10 19.70
C GLY A 136 8.60 11.94 18.82
N LYS A 137 9.13 12.66 17.83
CA LYS A 137 8.32 13.42 16.86
C LYS A 137 7.72 12.47 15.83
N ARG A 138 6.51 12.77 15.37
CA ARG A 138 5.80 11.95 14.37
C ARG A 138 6.53 12.04 13.04
N SER A 139 6.95 10.89 12.51
CA SER A 139 7.71 10.79 11.26
C SER A 139 6.89 10.23 10.11
N SER A 140 5.99 9.27 10.36
CA SER A 140 5.10 8.75 9.33
C SER A 140 3.76 8.26 9.90
N LEU A 141 2.76 8.15 9.02
CA LEU A 141 1.51 7.45 9.25
C LEU A 141 1.51 6.20 8.37
N ASP A 142 1.59 5.04 9.00
CA ASP A 142 1.66 3.77 8.32
C ASP A 142 0.37 2.99 8.58
N GLY A 143 -0.01 2.10 7.67
CA GLY A 143 -1.17 1.26 7.92
C GLY A 143 -1.30 0.10 6.96
N VAL A 144 -2.26 -0.74 7.27
CA VAL A 144 -2.63 -1.91 6.49
C VAL A 144 -4.14 -2.05 6.47
N TYR A 145 -4.70 -2.39 5.33
CA TYR A 145 -6.12 -2.74 5.21
C TYR A 145 -6.34 -3.76 4.09
N HIS A 146 -7.54 -4.32 4.06
CA HIS A 146 -7.93 -5.34 3.09
C HIS A 146 -9.23 -4.96 2.38
N PHE A 147 -9.29 -5.25 1.09
CA PHE A 147 -10.51 -5.18 0.29
C PHE A 147 -10.85 -6.56 -0.26
N SER A 148 -12.10 -7.01 -0.10
CA SER A 148 -12.56 -8.28 -0.65
C SER A 148 -14.00 -8.17 -1.13
N SER A 149 -14.28 -8.44 -2.41
CA SER A 149 -15.60 -8.39 -3.08
C SER A 149 -16.43 -9.66 -2.97
N GLY A 150 -16.20 -10.46 -1.91
CA GLY A 150 -16.88 -11.73 -1.68
C GLY A 150 -16.46 -12.86 -2.63
N LYS A 151 -16.38 -12.57 -3.94
CA LYS A 151 -15.94 -13.53 -4.97
C LYS A 151 -14.45 -13.43 -5.29
N ASP A 152 -13.87 -12.24 -5.21
CA ASP A 152 -12.46 -12.04 -5.56
C ASP A 152 -11.54 -12.26 -4.35
N PRO A 153 -10.29 -12.70 -4.57
CA PRO A 153 -9.28 -12.74 -3.52
C PRO A 153 -9.13 -11.37 -2.87
N ALA A 154 -8.87 -11.36 -1.56
CA ALA A 154 -8.70 -10.12 -0.84
C ALA A 154 -7.44 -9.38 -1.31
N THR A 155 -7.60 -8.17 -1.84
CA THR A 155 -6.49 -7.23 -2.08
C THR A 155 -6.00 -6.73 -0.72
N THR A 156 -4.70 -6.86 -0.51
CA THR A 156 -4.06 -6.44 0.75
C THR A 156 -3.19 -5.24 0.48
N ILE A 157 -3.39 -4.17 1.25
CA ILE A 157 -2.73 -2.89 0.99
C ILE A 157 -2.00 -2.46 2.24
N TRP A 158 -0.73 -2.11 2.06
CA TRP A 158 0.03 -1.35 3.03
C TRP A 158 0.31 0.03 2.48
N PHE A 159 0.32 1.01 3.36
CA PHE A 159 0.68 2.37 3.03
C PHE A 159 1.61 2.95 4.09
N SER A 160 2.42 3.92 3.67
CA SER A 160 3.19 4.79 4.54
C SER A 160 3.17 6.20 3.97
N HIS A 161 2.72 7.15 4.78
CA HIS A 161 2.75 8.57 4.50
C HIS A 161 3.80 9.22 5.37
N SER A 162 4.88 9.71 4.78
CA SER A 162 5.80 10.51 5.54
C SER A 162 5.14 11.83 5.97
N LEU A 163 5.35 12.18 7.24
CA LEU A 163 4.99 13.48 7.82
C LEU A 163 6.19 14.43 7.82
N VAL A 164 7.34 13.96 7.32
CA VAL A 164 8.55 14.76 7.13
C VAL A 164 8.47 15.43 5.77
N GLU A 165 8.70 16.74 5.77
CA GLU A 165 8.70 17.53 4.53
C GLU A 165 9.76 17.00 3.55
N GLY A 166 9.40 16.94 2.27
CA GLY A 166 10.30 16.45 1.22
C GLY A 166 10.44 14.92 1.17
N GLN A 167 9.64 14.16 1.94
CA GLN A 167 9.55 12.71 1.82
C GLN A 167 8.23 12.26 1.18
N GLY A 168 8.31 11.19 0.40
CA GLY A 168 7.20 10.68 -0.39
C GLY A 168 6.21 9.83 0.42
N SER A 169 5.16 9.39 -0.26
CA SER A 169 4.25 8.36 0.24
C SER A 169 4.46 7.08 -0.57
N THR A 170 4.29 5.94 0.09
CA THR A 170 4.44 4.63 -0.53
C THR A 170 3.19 3.79 -0.28
N TYR A 171 2.71 3.14 -1.33
CA TYR A 171 1.68 2.10 -1.28
C TYR A 171 2.26 0.80 -1.80
N ILE A 172 1.89 -0.30 -1.15
CA ILE A 172 2.13 -1.65 -1.61
C ILE A 172 0.78 -2.34 -1.69
N ILE A 173 0.41 -2.77 -2.89
CA ILE A 173 -0.87 -3.38 -3.20
C ILE A 173 -0.61 -4.79 -3.69
N HIS A 174 -1.04 -5.77 -2.89
CA HIS A 174 -0.90 -7.19 -3.19
C HIS A 174 -2.23 -7.79 -3.67
N LYS A 175 -2.16 -8.63 -4.71
CA LYS A 175 -3.33 -9.25 -5.36
C LYS A 175 -4.32 -8.21 -5.86
N PHE A 176 -3.82 -7.28 -6.66
CA PHE A 176 -4.64 -6.21 -7.22
C PHE A 176 -5.32 -6.67 -8.51
N PRO A 177 -6.65 -6.56 -8.63
CA PRO A 177 -7.32 -6.93 -9.87
C PRO A 177 -6.84 -6.07 -11.04
N GLU A 178 -6.45 -6.72 -12.13
CA GLU A 178 -5.85 -6.07 -13.30
C GLU A 178 -6.81 -5.04 -13.94
N GLU A 179 -8.14 -5.28 -13.90
CA GLU A 179 -9.11 -4.30 -14.38
C GLU A 179 -9.14 -3.04 -13.51
N THR A 180 -8.89 -3.17 -12.21
CA THR A 180 -8.87 -2.04 -11.28
C THR A 180 -7.58 -1.23 -11.47
N LYS A 181 -6.47 -1.92 -11.71
CA LYS A 181 -5.20 -1.30 -12.11
C LYS A 181 -5.33 -0.50 -13.39
N LYS A 182 -5.92 -1.07 -14.45
CA LYS A 182 -6.19 -0.34 -15.70
C LYS A 182 -7.04 0.91 -15.48
N ALA A 183 -8.08 0.81 -14.65
CA ALA A 183 -8.91 1.96 -14.31
C ALA A 183 -8.15 3.03 -13.52
N LEU A 184 -7.33 2.62 -12.55
CA LEU A 184 -6.48 3.53 -11.78
C LEU A 184 -5.51 4.28 -12.70
N LEU A 185 -4.83 3.55 -13.58
CA LEU A 185 -3.90 4.13 -14.57
C LEU A 185 -4.63 5.08 -15.53
N ALA A 186 -5.87 4.79 -15.92
CA ALA A 186 -6.66 5.69 -16.77
C ALA A 186 -7.08 7.00 -16.06
N CYS A 187 -7.08 7.03 -14.72
CA CYS A 187 -7.50 8.19 -13.93
C CYS A 187 -6.33 8.96 -13.30
N ILE A 188 -5.10 8.52 -13.52
CA ILE A 188 -3.94 9.04 -12.78
C ILE A 188 -3.65 10.51 -13.10
N ASP A 189 -3.80 10.88 -14.37
CA ASP A 189 -3.52 12.24 -14.83
C ASP A 189 -4.57 13.26 -14.38
N THR A 190 -5.71 12.80 -13.85
CA THR A 190 -6.85 13.67 -13.51
C THR A 190 -7.14 13.77 -12.01
N CYS A 191 -6.77 12.77 -11.19
CA CYS A 191 -7.27 12.70 -9.80
C CYS A 191 -6.27 12.23 -8.74
N LEU A 192 -5.12 11.65 -9.10
CA LEU A 192 -4.23 10.97 -8.15
C LEU A 192 -3.15 11.87 -7.52
N LEU A 193 -3.42 13.16 -7.36
CA LEU A 193 -2.49 14.10 -6.70
C LEU A 193 -2.43 13.93 -5.17
N ARG A 194 -3.19 13.00 -4.58
CA ARG A 194 -3.20 12.80 -3.13
C ARG A 194 -3.12 11.32 -2.78
N PRO A 195 -2.32 10.95 -1.75
CA PRO A 195 -2.25 9.58 -1.28
C PRO A 195 -3.64 8.98 -1.00
N LEU A 196 -4.50 9.71 -0.29
CA LEU A 196 -5.87 9.28 0.04
C LEU A 196 -6.81 9.13 -1.17
N ALA A 197 -6.46 9.65 -2.35
CA ALA A 197 -7.25 9.43 -3.56
C ALA A 197 -7.17 7.96 -4.01
N VAL A 198 -6.02 7.31 -3.80
CA VAL A 198 -5.86 5.86 -4.04
C VAL A 198 -6.90 5.09 -3.23
N ASP A 199 -7.02 5.39 -1.94
CA ASP A 199 -7.99 4.74 -1.04
C ASP A 199 -9.44 4.94 -1.52
N MET A 200 -9.76 6.12 -2.06
CA MET A 200 -11.09 6.43 -2.59
C MET A 200 -11.42 5.63 -3.85
N PHE A 201 -10.48 5.53 -4.80
CA PHE A 201 -10.67 4.73 -6.02
C PHE A 201 -10.88 3.25 -5.70
N LEU A 202 -10.12 2.75 -4.73
CA LEU A 202 -10.25 1.38 -4.24
C LEU A 202 -11.61 1.16 -3.56
N ALA A 203 -12.08 2.14 -2.79
CA ALA A 203 -13.38 2.13 -2.11
C ALA A 203 -14.58 2.19 -3.08
N GLU A 204 -14.45 2.88 -4.21
CA GLU A 204 -15.56 3.10 -5.15
C GLU A 204 -15.93 1.82 -5.92
N ARG A 205 -14.94 1.04 -6.38
CA ARG A 205 -15.22 -0.26 -7.02
C ARG A 205 -15.91 -1.24 -6.07
N VAL A 206 -15.59 -1.16 -4.79
CA VAL A 206 -16.25 -1.94 -3.73
C VAL A 206 -17.74 -1.61 -3.62
N LYS A 207 -18.23 -0.40 -3.93
CA LYS A 207 -19.67 -0.10 -3.83
C LYS A 207 -20.53 -0.81 -4.88
N HIS A 208 -19.95 -1.21 -6.00
CA HIS A 208 -20.66 -1.99 -7.03
C HIS A 208 -20.74 -3.49 -6.69
N SER A 209 -19.97 -3.96 -5.71
CA SER A 209 -20.03 -5.31 -5.14
C SER A 209 -20.44 -5.22 -3.67
N ARG A 210 -21.69 -5.55 -3.29
CA ARG A 210 -22.19 -5.47 -1.91
C ARG A 210 -21.17 -5.98 -0.85
N ILE A 211 -20.41 -5.09 -0.21
CA ILE A 211 -19.48 -5.39 0.89
C ILE A 211 -19.73 -4.43 2.06
N HIS A 212 -19.67 -4.98 3.28
CA HIS A 212 -19.70 -4.25 4.54
C HIS A 212 -18.31 -3.73 4.91
N TRP A 213 -18.19 -2.41 5.14
CA TRP A 213 -17.04 -1.82 5.80
C TRP A 213 -17.13 -2.08 7.30
N THR A 214 -16.13 -2.71 7.90
CA THR A 214 -16.08 -2.94 9.36
C THR A 214 -15.28 -1.88 10.13
N VAL A 215 -14.88 -0.76 9.51
CA VAL A 215 -14.06 0.25 10.18
C VAL A 215 -14.59 1.66 9.92
N GLY A 216 -14.98 2.35 10.99
CA GLY A 216 -15.22 3.79 10.98
C GLY A 216 -13.87 4.52 10.91
N PHE A 217 -13.63 5.26 9.83
CA PHE A 217 -12.44 6.10 9.67
C PHE A 217 -12.42 7.21 10.74
N PRO A 218 -11.46 7.22 11.69
CA PRO A 218 -11.41 8.25 12.72
C PRO A 218 -11.08 9.65 12.18
N TRP A 219 -10.50 9.73 10.97
CA TRP A 219 -10.09 10.96 10.30
C TRP A 219 -11.15 11.56 9.35
N ALA A 220 -12.27 10.85 9.12
CA ALA A 220 -13.44 11.40 8.42
C ALA A 220 -14.25 12.40 9.28
N LYS A 221 -13.65 12.90 10.36
CA LYS A 221 -14.18 13.97 11.20
C LYS A 221 -13.94 15.31 10.49
N PRO A 222 -14.99 16.06 10.08
CA PRO A 222 -14.88 17.28 9.26
C PRO A 222 -14.02 18.41 9.87
N HIS A 223 -13.68 18.31 11.15
CA HIS A 223 -12.98 19.35 11.91
C HIS A 223 -11.46 19.34 11.72
N LEU A 224 -10.88 18.33 11.04
CA LEU A 224 -9.43 18.27 10.78
C LEU A 224 -9.00 18.98 9.48
N PHE A 225 -9.94 19.50 8.68
CA PHE A 225 -9.67 20.25 7.46
C PHE A 225 -10.57 21.50 7.37
N PRO A 226 -10.23 22.62 8.03
CA PRO A 226 -10.96 23.86 7.87
C PRO A 226 -10.68 24.42 6.46
N GLY A 227 -11.60 24.20 5.51
CA GLY A 227 -11.46 24.75 4.16
C GLY A 227 -12.43 24.25 3.08
N LEU A 228 -13.15 23.15 3.30
CA LEU A 228 -14.09 22.61 2.30
C LEU A 228 -15.55 22.80 2.73
N SER A 229 -16.00 24.06 2.69
CA SER A 229 -17.43 24.41 2.73
C SER A 229 -17.96 24.47 1.29
N THR A 230 -18.59 23.40 0.82
CA THR A 230 -19.37 23.44 -0.44
C THR A 230 -20.85 23.63 -0.11
N LYS A 231 -21.24 24.89 0.18
CA LYS A 231 -22.65 25.28 0.09
C LYS A 231 -23.07 25.34 -1.38
N ARG A 232 -23.52 24.22 -1.96
CA ARG A 232 -24.26 24.24 -3.23
C ARG A 232 -25.70 24.67 -2.95
N LYS A 233 -26.05 25.91 -3.34
CA LYS A 233 -27.43 26.35 -3.49
C LYS A 233 -28.07 25.61 -4.66
N LEU A 234 -29.11 24.82 -4.39
CA LEU A 234 -30.03 24.30 -5.41
C LEU A 234 -30.91 25.47 -5.90
N ALA A 235 -30.68 25.91 -7.13
CA ALA A 235 -31.58 26.82 -7.82
C ALA A 235 -32.71 26.02 -8.48
N SER A 236 -33.95 26.32 -8.08
CA SER A 236 -35.17 25.74 -8.61
C SER A 236 -35.54 26.40 -9.94
N ALA A 237 -35.59 25.62 -11.03
CA ALA A 237 -36.02 26.09 -12.34
C ALA A 237 -37.54 25.91 -12.51
N ARG A 238 -38.28 27.02 -12.44
CA ARG A 238 -39.70 27.12 -12.84
C ARG A 238 -39.79 27.09 -14.38
N LYS A 239 -40.55 26.13 -14.93
CA LYS A 239 -40.98 26.13 -16.34
C LYS A 239 -42.08 27.19 -16.54
N LEU A 240 -41.80 28.19 -17.36
CA LEU A 240 -42.80 29.01 -18.05
C LEU A 240 -43.31 28.21 -19.26
N ARG A 241 -44.61 27.94 -19.32
CA ARG A 241 -45.31 27.54 -20.55
C ARG A 241 -45.90 28.81 -21.17
N VAL A 242 -45.53 29.05 -22.42
CA VAL A 242 -46.17 30.03 -23.30
C VAL A 242 -46.67 29.28 -24.53
N LYS A 243 -47.90 29.63 -24.92
CA LYS A 243 -48.76 29.11 -25.99
C LYS A 243 -49.63 27.91 -25.60
#